data_AF-A0A7C4MXS8-F1
#
_entry.id   AF-A0A7C4MXS8-F1
#
_cell.length_a   1.000
_cell.length_b   1.000
_cell.length_c   1.000
_cell.angle_alpha   90.00
_cell.angle_beta   90.00
_cell.angle_gamma   90.00
#
_symmetry.space_group_name_H-M   'P 1'
#
loop_
_entity.id
_entity.type
_entity.pdbx_description
1 polymer ?
#
loop_
_entity_poly.entity_id
_entity_poly.type
_entity_poly.pdbx_seq_one_letter_code
_entity_poly.pdbx_strand_id
1 'polypeptide(L)'
;MVQQTAGFDVRQVVLLSGTFGPHEVQQIVETISREYVQYQLFRDAVNELQGREEQSPASNVRLGVCLYLLGRYYRAIEVLKKGDGGAMAQFYLGKSYFARGQYQEALEVYKAAEVAGYDANACALARVEVLRNMGECKAALQVLDRLSGAVEQTAEYLAQRAATVAQLGGSPAEVVALYERAVEADGNHPGALFGLALENDRYGNDDVAMELYKRAANRFPAHVGSLLNLGLMYEDALQYDKAAQCYRRILDVYPDHPRAALFFKDTEASHEQFVDEDAEKKRDRMSQVLSIPVADFELSVRSRNCLQKMGIMTLGDLCRCTEADLLASKNFGETSLQEIKEMLASKGLRLGQTLPDRAAVETFEPAALSADEQALLSKPVSDLNLSVRARRCLARLGLNTLGELIRKTQDELLECKNFGVTSLNEVRDKLKQLGLKLRGE
;
A
#
# COMPACT_ATOMS: atom_id res chain seq x y z
N MET A 1 -7.61 31.57 6.92
CA MET A 1 -7.13 30.67 7.99
C MET A 1 -7.53 29.26 7.61
N VAL A 2 -6.60 28.52 7.00
CA VAL A 2 -6.80 27.09 6.71
C VAL A 2 -6.60 26.36 8.04
N GLN A 3 -7.65 25.77 8.58
CA GLN A 3 -7.52 24.82 9.68
C GLN A 3 -6.72 23.63 9.16
N GLN A 4 -5.47 23.50 9.61
CA GLN A 4 -4.76 22.23 9.55
C GLN A 4 -5.60 21.22 10.34
N THR A 5 -6.17 20.24 9.66
CA THR A 5 -6.63 19.01 10.31
C THR A 5 -5.45 18.44 11.08
N ALA A 6 -5.53 18.42 12.41
CA ALA A 6 -4.52 17.80 13.25
C ALA A 6 -4.34 16.35 12.79
N GLY A 7 -3.17 16.01 12.27
CA GLY A 7 -2.86 14.66 11.81
C GLY A 7 -2.95 13.68 12.98
N PHE A 8 -3.44 12.47 12.72
CA PHE A 8 -3.43 11.39 13.70
C PHE A 8 -1.99 11.02 14.05
N ASP A 9 -1.58 11.21 15.31
CA ASP A 9 -0.24 10.88 15.79
C ASP A 9 -0.23 9.49 16.44
N VAL A 10 0.29 8.52 15.70
CA VAL A 10 0.39 7.11 16.13
C VAL A 10 1.19 6.97 17.43
N ARG A 11 2.27 7.74 17.58
CA ARG A 11 3.13 7.70 18.77
C ARG A 11 2.39 8.23 19.99
N GLN A 12 1.66 9.32 19.82
CA GLN A 12 0.85 9.92 20.89
C GLN A 12 -0.21 8.93 21.40
N VAL A 13 -0.93 8.26 20.49
CA VAL A 13 -1.96 7.28 20.84
C VAL A 13 -1.38 6.06 21.56
N VAL A 14 -0.16 5.63 21.23
CA VAL A 14 0.50 4.53 21.94
C VAL A 14 0.98 4.95 23.34
N LEU A 15 1.54 6.15 23.49
CA LEU A 15 2.26 6.53 24.71
C LEU A 15 1.45 7.28 25.77
N LEU A 16 0.37 7.98 25.40
CA LEU A 16 -0.40 8.81 26.33
C LEU A 16 -1.53 8.05 27.04
N SER A 17 -1.77 8.41 28.29
CA SER A 17 -2.84 7.86 29.15
C SER A 17 -4.24 8.39 28.79
N GLY A 18 -4.63 8.29 27.51
CA GLY A 18 -5.97 8.62 27.00
C GLY A 18 -6.87 7.40 26.80
N THR A 19 -8.01 7.57 26.12
CA THR A 19 -8.83 6.44 25.67
C THR A 19 -8.03 5.54 24.72
N PHE A 20 -8.25 4.23 24.82
CA PHE A 20 -7.67 3.27 23.90
C PHE A 20 -8.64 2.13 23.70
N GLY A 21 -9.41 2.22 22.62
CA GLY A 21 -10.47 1.29 22.26
C GLY A 21 -10.33 0.79 20.81
N PRO A 22 -11.38 0.13 20.30
CA PRO A 22 -11.41 -0.34 18.91
C PRO A 22 -11.18 0.76 17.87
N HIS A 23 -11.66 1.98 18.15
CA HIS A 23 -11.51 3.11 17.23
C HIS A 23 -10.04 3.54 17.08
N GLU A 24 -9.31 3.71 18.19
CA GLU A 24 -7.89 4.06 18.15
C GLU A 24 -7.07 2.98 17.45
N VAL A 25 -7.38 1.70 17.67
CA VAL A 25 -6.72 0.60 16.96
C VAL A 25 -6.98 0.66 15.45
N GLN A 26 -8.22 0.92 15.04
CA GLN A 26 -8.55 1.09 13.63
C GLN A 26 -7.78 2.26 13.01
N GLN A 27 -7.68 3.39 13.71
CA GLN A 27 -6.92 4.55 13.23
C GLN A 27 -5.42 4.25 13.10
N ILE A 28 -4.82 3.50 14.04
CA ILE A 28 -3.42 3.03 13.93
C ILE A 28 -3.27 2.19 12.65
N VAL A 29 -4.16 1.22 12.47
CA VAL A 29 -4.15 0.31 11.30
C VAL A 29 -4.28 1.08 9.99
N GLU A 30 -5.25 1.99 9.89
CA GLU A 30 -5.48 2.78 8.69
C GLU A 30 -4.32 3.73 8.39
N THR A 31 -3.76 4.36 9.43
CA THR A 31 -2.64 5.30 9.28
C THR A 31 -1.40 4.58 8.77
N ILE A 32 -1.05 3.43 9.35
CA ILE A 32 0.09 2.62 8.89
C ILE A 32 -0.16 2.05 7.48
N SER A 33 -1.40 1.68 7.16
CA SER A 33 -1.76 1.20 5.81
C SER A 33 -1.62 2.29 4.74
N ARG A 34 -1.84 3.57 5.08
CA ARG A 34 -1.68 4.70 4.15
C ARG A 34 -0.22 5.16 4.04
N GLU A 35 0.48 5.17 5.16
CA GLU A 35 1.85 5.69 5.28
C GLU A 35 2.72 4.69 6.02
N TYR A 36 3.40 3.80 5.29
CA TYR A 36 4.22 2.75 5.91
C TYR A 36 5.35 3.28 6.82
N VAL A 37 5.83 4.52 6.61
CA VAL A 37 6.79 5.18 7.51
C VAL A 37 6.29 5.24 8.96
N GLN A 38 4.96 5.32 9.16
CA GLN A 38 4.32 5.31 10.47
C GLN A 38 4.51 3.99 11.22
N TYR A 39 4.82 2.89 10.53
CA TYR A 39 5.15 1.60 11.15
C TYR A 39 6.40 1.69 12.05
N GLN A 40 7.44 2.40 11.60
CA GLN A 40 8.67 2.56 12.39
C GLN A 40 8.37 3.35 13.68
N LEU A 41 7.63 4.46 13.56
CA LEU A 41 7.19 5.27 14.68
C LEU A 41 6.31 4.46 15.66
N PHE A 42 5.38 3.67 15.14
CA PHE A 42 4.55 2.77 15.92
C PHE A 42 5.40 1.76 16.70
N ARG A 43 6.30 1.04 16.02
CA ARG A 43 7.19 0.05 16.64
C ARG A 43 8.05 0.65 17.75
N ASP A 44 8.63 1.82 17.49
CA ASP A 44 9.50 2.49 18.45
C ASP A 44 8.70 3.00 19.67
N ALA A 45 7.48 3.50 19.46
CA ALA A 45 6.57 3.87 20.55
C ALA A 45 6.16 2.66 21.40
N VAL A 46 5.92 1.49 20.79
CA VAL A 46 5.61 0.26 21.53
C VAL A 46 6.79 -0.22 22.36
N ASN A 47 8.02 -0.16 21.82
CA ASN A 47 9.22 -0.51 22.57
C ASN A 47 9.42 0.44 23.77
N GLU A 48 9.15 1.73 23.61
CA GLU A 48 9.19 2.69 24.72
C GLU A 48 8.12 2.40 25.79
N LEU A 49 6.87 2.13 25.38
CA LEU A 49 5.79 1.76 26.31
C LEU A 49 6.14 0.48 27.10
N GLN A 50 6.78 -0.48 26.43
CA GLN A 50 7.25 -1.72 27.05
C GLN A 50 8.35 -1.48 28.10
N GLY A 51 9.18 -0.44 27.94
CA GLY A 51 10.27 -0.11 28.84
C GLY A 51 9.87 0.65 30.12
N ARG A 52 8.60 1.01 30.30
CA ARG A 52 8.13 1.73 31.50
C ARG A 52 8.07 0.79 32.71
N GLU A 53 8.63 1.24 33.85
CA GLU A 53 8.75 0.44 35.08
C GLU A 53 7.39 0.11 35.74
N GLU A 54 6.42 1.02 35.64
CA GLU A 54 5.06 0.81 36.15
C GLU A 54 4.05 0.72 35.01
N GLN A 55 3.37 -0.42 34.91
CA GLN A 55 2.30 -0.64 33.94
C GLN A 55 0.98 -0.90 34.66
N SER A 56 0.05 0.05 34.55
CA SER A 56 -1.33 -0.15 35.01
C SER A 56 -2.03 -1.24 34.17
N PRO A 57 -3.11 -1.87 34.68
CA PRO A 57 -3.88 -2.83 33.90
C PRO A 57 -4.34 -2.28 32.53
N ALA A 58 -4.78 -1.02 32.46
CA ALA A 58 -5.15 -0.37 31.20
C ALA A 58 -3.94 -0.16 30.26
N SER A 59 -2.77 0.17 30.82
CA SER A 59 -1.52 0.26 30.05
C SER A 59 -1.11 -1.10 29.48
N ASN A 60 -1.30 -2.18 30.24
CA ASN A 60 -1.07 -3.55 29.78
C ASN A 60 -2.00 -3.93 28.63
N VAL A 61 -3.30 -3.57 28.69
CA VAL A 61 -4.21 -3.83 27.56
C VAL A 61 -3.72 -3.12 26.31
N ARG A 62 -3.37 -1.83 26.41
CA ARG A 62 -2.82 -1.05 25.30
C ARG A 62 -1.56 -1.68 24.71
N LEU A 63 -0.57 -1.96 25.57
CA LEU A 63 0.68 -2.56 25.16
C LEU A 63 0.45 -3.92 24.50
N GLY A 64 -0.40 -4.77 25.09
CA GLY A 64 -0.73 -6.08 24.59
C GLY A 64 -1.38 -6.06 23.20
N VAL A 65 -2.32 -5.14 22.97
CA VAL A 65 -2.96 -4.92 21.66
C VAL A 65 -1.94 -4.44 20.64
N CYS A 66 -1.08 -3.49 21.00
CA CYS A 66 -0.04 -3.01 20.09
C CYS A 66 1.00 -4.09 19.75
N LEU A 67 1.38 -4.93 20.72
CA LEU A 67 2.24 -6.10 20.49
C LEU A 67 1.58 -7.11 19.54
N TYR A 68 0.26 -7.31 19.64
CA TYR A 68 -0.48 -8.12 18.67
C TYR A 68 -0.40 -7.54 17.25
N LEU A 69 -0.57 -6.22 17.08
CA LEU A 69 -0.45 -5.56 15.77
C LEU A 69 0.96 -5.68 15.18
N LEU A 70 2.00 -5.73 16.02
CA LEU A 70 3.38 -6.00 15.62
C LEU A 70 3.67 -7.49 15.36
N GLY A 71 2.68 -8.37 15.46
CA GLY A 71 2.85 -9.82 15.32
C GLY A 71 3.56 -10.51 16.49
N ARG A 72 3.84 -9.80 17.59
CA ARG A 72 4.55 -10.31 18.77
C ARG A 72 3.59 -11.06 19.72
N TYR A 73 2.95 -12.11 19.21
CA TYR A 73 1.82 -12.79 19.88
C TYR A 73 2.16 -13.39 21.24
N TYR A 74 3.36 -13.97 21.41
CA TYR A 74 3.77 -14.53 22.70
C TYR A 74 3.76 -13.46 23.80
N ARG A 75 4.38 -12.31 23.52
CA ARG A 75 4.42 -11.17 24.43
C ARG A 75 3.05 -10.53 24.61
N ALA A 76 2.26 -10.43 23.54
CA ALA A 76 0.88 -9.94 23.62
C ALA A 76 0.07 -10.77 24.64
N ILE A 77 0.13 -12.10 24.58
CA ILE A 77 -0.54 -12.99 25.54
C ILE A 77 -0.06 -12.74 26.98
N GLU A 78 1.26 -12.66 27.20
CA GLU A 78 1.82 -12.42 28.54
C GLU A 78 1.34 -11.10 29.16
N VAL A 79 1.30 -10.03 28.35
CA VAL A 79 0.93 -8.70 28.81
C VAL A 79 -0.60 -8.57 28.98
N LEU A 80 -1.39 -9.09 28.03
CA LEU A 80 -2.87 -9.01 28.09
C LEU A 80 -3.44 -9.74 29.31
N LYS A 81 -2.80 -10.84 29.75
CA LYS A 81 -3.17 -11.53 31.00
C LYS A 81 -2.97 -10.70 32.27
N LYS A 82 -2.09 -9.69 32.22
CA LYS A 82 -1.86 -8.71 33.31
C LYS A 82 -2.75 -7.46 33.17
N GLY A 83 -3.63 -7.44 32.17
CA GLY A 83 -4.60 -6.37 31.96
C GLY A 83 -5.74 -6.40 32.97
N ASP A 84 -6.74 -5.56 32.74
CA ASP A 84 -7.95 -5.45 33.56
C ASP A 84 -8.97 -6.58 33.33
N GLY A 85 -8.68 -7.48 32.37
CA GLY A 85 -9.59 -8.56 31.96
C GLY A 85 -10.84 -8.07 31.23
N GLY A 86 -10.89 -6.79 30.82
CA GLY A 86 -12.01 -6.19 30.13
C GLY A 86 -12.22 -6.70 28.70
N ALA A 87 -13.32 -6.29 28.08
CA ALA A 87 -13.78 -6.72 26.75
C ALA A 87 -12.67 -6.75 25.69
N MET A 88 -11.93 -5.65 25.56
CA MET A 88 -10.85 -5.51 24.57
C MET A 88 -9.64 -6.38 24.89
N ALA A 89 -9.29 -6.51 26.17
CA ALA A 89 -8.19 -7.35 26.62
C ALA A 89 -8.43 -8.82 26.24
N GLN A 90 -9.64 -9.31 26.54
CA GLN A 90 -10.07 -10.66 26.16
C GLN A 90 -10.10 -10.80 24.63
N PHE A 91 -10.74 -9.89 23.90
CA PHE A 91 -10.83 -10.01 22.44
C PHE A 91 -9.45 -10.14 21.76
N TYR A 92 -8.48 -9.29 22.13
CA TYR A 92 -7.13 -9.37 21.58
C TYR A 92 -6.29 -10.53 22.14
N LEU A 93 -6.61 -11.03 23.32
CA LEU A 93 -6.02 -12.26 23.84
C LEU A 93 -6.50 -13.46 23.00
N GLY A 94 -7.79 -13.50 22.63
CA GLY A 94 -8.35 -14.47 21.69
C GLY A 94 -7.68 -14.41 20.32
N LYS A 95 -7.51 -13.21 19.75
CA LYS A 95 -6.78 -13.00 18.50
C LYS A 95 -5.32 -13.48 18.57
N SER A 96 -4.65 -13.24 19.69
CA SER A 96 -3.27 -13.67 19.90
C SER A 96 -3.15 -15.19 20.04
N TYR A 97 -4.09 -15.83 20.75
CA TYR A 97 -4.17 -17.29 20.84
C TYR A 97 -4.43 -17.94 19.48
N PHE A 98 -5.39 -17.40 18.71
CA PHE A 98 -5.69 -17.86 17.36
C PHE A 98 -4.46 -17.82 16.45
N ALA A 99 -3.73 -16.69 16.45
CA ALA A 99 -2.53 -16.54 15.62
C ALA A 99 -1.39 -17.49 16.01
N ARG A 100 -1.46 -18.13 17.19
CA ARG A 100 -0.53 -19.18 17.64
C ARG A 100 -1.05 -20.60 17.45
N GLY A 101 -2.22 -20.78 16.84
CA GLY A 101 -2.87 -22.08 16.68
C GLY A 101 -3.47 -22.65 17.98
N GLN A 102 -3.58 -21.83 19.03
CA GLN A 102 -4.18 -22.21 20.32
C GLN A 102 -5.70 -22.01 20.26
N TYR A 103 -6.35 -22.83 19.44
CA TYR A 103 -7.75 -22.62 19.05
C TYR A 103 -8.74 -22.76 20.20
N GLN A 104 -8.50 -23.71 21.11
CA GLN A 104 -9.41 -23.92 22.23
C GLN A 104 -9.41 -22.73 23.20
N GLU A 105 -8.21 -22.21 23.52
CA GLU A 105 -8.05 -21.02 24.35
C GLU A 105 -8.65 -19.79 23.67
N ALA A 106 -8.51 -19.66 22.35
CA ALA A 106 -9.11 -18.56 21.60
C ALA A 106 -10.65 -18.57 21.72
N LEU A 107 -11.31 -19.73 21.58
CA LEU A 107 -12.76 -19.84 21.70
C LEU A 107 -13.27 -19.42 23.09
N GLU A 108 -12.59 -19.87 24.16
CA GLU A 108 -12.98 -19.52 25.53
C GLU A 108 -12.85 -18.04 25.80
N VAL A 109 -11.75 -17.44 25.34
CA VAL A 109 -11.49 -16.02 25.54
C VAL A 109 -12.42 -15.13 24.71
N TYR A 110 -12.82 -15.54 23.49
CA TYR A 110 -13.83 -14.80 22.73
C TYR A 110 -15.21 -14.81 23.40
N LYS A 111 -15.61 -15.92 24.04
CA LYS A 111 -16.82 -15.94 24.87
C LYS A 111 -16.70 -15.00 26.06
N ALA A 112 -15.54 -14.97 26.72
CA ALA A 112 -15.29 -14.05 27.83
C ALA A 112 -15.33 -12.58 27.37
N ALA A 113 -14.82 -12.27 26.18
CA ALA A 113 -14.87 -10.93 25.60
C ALA A 113 -16.32 -10.47 25.36
N GLU A 114 -17.17 -11.34 24.82
CA GLU A 114 -18.60 -11.08 24.63
C GLU A 114 -19.30 -10.79 25.97
N VAL A 115 -19.07 -11.63 26.99
CA VAL A 115 -19.63 -11.42 28.35
C VAL A 115 -19.14 -10.11 28.97
N ALA A 116 -17.89 -9.73 28.72
CA ALA A 116 -17.31 -8.48 29.19
C ALA A 116 -17.79 -7.24 28.42
N GLY A 117 -18.67 -7.40 27.41
CA GLY A 117 -19.29 -6.31 26.67
C GLY A 117 -18.60 -5.93 25.36
N TYR A 118 -17.75 -6.81 24.80
CA TYR A 118 -17.27 -6.63 23.43
C TYR A 118 -18.42 -6.86 22.44
N ASP A 119 -18.28 -6.34 21.22
CA ASP A 119 -19.30 -6.53 20.17
C ASP A 119 -19.55 -8.03 19.91
N ALA A 120 -20.79 -8.47 20.16
CA ALA A 120 -21.14 -9.88 20.10
C ALA A 120 -21.01 -10.46 18.68
N ASN A 121 -21.28 -9.66 17.65
CA ASN A 121 -21.11 -10.06 16.27
C ASN A 121 -19.62 -10.27 15.93
N ALA A 122 -18.74 -9.36 16.33
CA ALA A 122 -17.30 -9.48 16.17
C ALA A 122 -16.75 -10.72 16.89
N CYS A 123 -17.19 -10.98 18.14
CA CYS A 123 -16.83 -12.20 18.86
C CYS A 123 -17.32 -13.46 18.14
N ALA A 124 -18.56 -13.46 17.64
CA ALA A 124 -19.11 -14.58 16.90
C ALA A 124 -18.32 -14.87 15.61
N LEU A 125 -18.00 -13.83 14.82
CA LEU A 125 -17.21 -13.94 13.60
C LEU A 125 -15.77 -14.41 13.86
N ALA A 126 -15.14 -13.94 14.94
CA ALA A 126 -13.82 -14.41 15.34
C ALA A 126 -13.83 -15.91 15.71
N ARG A 127 -14.91 -16.41 16.36
CA ARG A 127 -15.07 -17.86 16.61
C ARG A 127 -15.32 -18.65 15.33
N VAL A 128 -16.03 -18.09 14.35
CA VAL A 128 -16.22 -18.72 13.02
C VAL A 128 -14.86 -18.99 12.39
N GLU A 129 -13.96 -18.01 12.42
CA GLU A 129 -12.60 -18.16 11.92
C GLU A 129 -11.84 -19.28 12.66
N VAL A 130 -11.93 -19.33 13.99
CA VAL A 130 -11.31 -20.39 14.79
C VAL A 130 -11.84 -21.78 14.41
N LEU A 131 -13.18 -21.94 14.35
CA LEU A 131 -13.83 -23.21 14.01
C LEU A 131 -13.40 -23.71 12.62
N ARG A 132 -13.33 -22.81 11.63
CA ARG A 132 -12.82 -23.14 10.29
C ARG A 132 -11.38 -23.66 10.32
N ASN A 133 -10.50 -23.04 11.10
CA ASN A 133 -9.11 -23.47 11.23
C ASN A 133 -8.96 -24.79 12.01
N MET A 134 -9.95 -25.15 12.84
CA MET A 134 -10.05 -26.48 13.45
C MET A 134 -10.61 -27.55 12.49
N GLY A 135 -11.07 -27.16 11.29
CA GLY A 135 -11.76 -28.05 10.34
C GLY A 135 -13.26 -28.22 10.60
N GLU A 136 -13.80 -27.56 11.64
CA GLU A 136 -15.20 -27.60 12.08
C GLU A 136 -16.10 -26.69 11.20
N CYS A 137 -15.98 -26.78 9.87
CA CYS A 137 -16.60 -25.86 8.93
C CYS A 137 -18.13 -25.85 9.00
N LYS A 138 -18.75 -26.99 9.35
CA LYS A 138 -20.21 -27.07 9.54
C LYS A 138 -20.66 -26.28 10.77
N ALA A 139 -19.91 -26.35 11.87
CA ALA A 139 -20.20 -25.56 13.07
C ALA A 139 -19.98 -24.06 12.80
N ALA A 140 -18.93 -23.72 12.05
CA ALA A 140 -18.68 -22.35 11.60
C ALA A 140 -19.87 -21.79 10.80
N LEU A 141 -20.39 -22.56 9.84
CA LEU A 141 -21.56 -22.17 9.04
C LEU A 141 -22.82 -21.99 9.91
N GLN A 142 -23.05 -22.88 10.87
CA GLN A 142 -24.18 -22.75 11.82
C GLN A 142 -24.10 -21.46 12.66
N VAL A 143 -22.91 -21.00 13.02
CA VAL A 143 -22.75 -19.72 13.72
C VAL A 143 -23.10 -18.57 12.77
N LEU A 144 -22.62 -18.60 11.53
CA LEU A 144 -22.93 -17.58 10.51
C LEU A 144 -24.42 -17.49 10.19
N ASP A 145 -25.12 -18.63 10.09
CA ASP A 145 -26.56 -18.67 9.79
C ASP A 145 -27.44 -18.18 10.95
N ARG A 146 -26.89 -18.09 12.18
CA ARG A 146 -27.60 -17.50 13.34
C ARG A 146 -27.41 -15.99 13.44
N LEU A 147 -26.39 -15.45 12.80
CA LEU A 147 -26.20 -14.00 12.70
C LEU A 147 -27.20 -13.44 11.70
N SER A 148 -27.84 -12.32 12.04
CA SER A 148 -28.91 -11.74 11.23
C SER A 148 -28.89 -10.21 11.26
N GLY A 149 -29.37 -9.56 10.21
CA GLY A 149 -29.54 -8.12 10.13
C GLY A 149 -28.33 -7.42 9.51
N ALA A 150 -27.97 -6.25 10.04
CA ALA A 150 -26.91 -5.41 9.44
C ALA A 150 -25.54 -6.11 9.35
N VAL A 151 -25.25 -7.05 10.26
CA VAL A 151 -24.00 -7.83 10.25
C VAL A 151 -23.80 -8.62 8.96
N GLU A 152 -24.88 -9.10 8.33
CA GLU A 152 -24.82 -9.92 7.10
C GLU A 152 -24.29 -9.15 5.89
N GLN A 153 -24.28 -7.82 5.96
CA GLN A 153 -23.75 -6.94 4.91
C GLN A 153 -22.36 -6.39 5.25
N THR A 154 -21.76 -6.81 6.38
CA THR A 154 -20.39 -6.41 6.73
C THR A 154 -19.38 -7.23 5.93
N ALA A 155 -18.26 -6.60 5.58
CA ALA A 155 -17.17 -7.26 4.85
C ALA A 155 -16.62 -8.48 5.60
N GLU A 156 -16.48 -8.40 6.92
CA GLU A 156 -16.00 -9.52 7.74
C GLU A 156 -16.97 -10.72 7.68
N TYR A 157 -18.28 -10.49 7.84
CA TYR A 157 -19.27 -11.57 7.74
C TYR A 157 -19.23 -12.26 6.37
N LEU A 158 -19.28 -11.45 5.30
CA LEU A 158 -19.28 -11.96 3.93
C LEU A 158 -17.98 -12.72 3.61
N ALA A 159 -16.83 -12.22 4.07
CA ALA A 159 -15.54 -12.90 3.91
C ALA A 159 -15.50 -14.22 4.69
N GLN A 160 -15.98 -14.27 5.94
CA GLN A 160 -16.04 -15.52 6.70
C GLN A 160 -17.01 -16.52 6.08
N ARG A 161 -18.15 -16.06 5.55
CA ARG A 161 -19.11 -16.91 4.84
C ARG A 161 -18.52 -17.47 3.56
N ALA A 162 -17.92 -16.64 2.71
CA ALA A 162 -17.23 -17.06 1.48
C ALA A 162 -16.20 -18.16 1.78
N ALA A 163 -15.36 -17.91 2.77
CA ALA A 163 -14.26 -18.78 3.13
C ALA A 163 -14.72 -20.11 3.77
N THR A 164 -15.83 -20.08 4.53
CA THR A 164 -16.49 -21.29 5.06
C THR A 164 -17.08 -22.13 3.93
N VAL A 165 -17.82 -21.48 3.01
CA VAL A 165 -18.45 -22.15 1.87
C VAL A 165 -17.40 -22.77 0.94
N ALA A 166 -16.29 -22.07 0.70
CA ALA A 166 -15.17 -22.60 -0.09
C ALA A 166 -14.59 -23.89 0.54
N GLN A 167 -14.37 -23.93 1.86
CA GLN A 167 -13.86 -25.11 2.55
C GLN A 167 -14.86 -26.28 2.58
N LEU A 168 -16.16 -25.99 2.48
CA LEU A 168 -17.21 -27.00 2.36
C LEU A 168 -17.40 -27.51 0.91
N GLY A 169 -16.64 -27.00 -0.05
CA GLY A 169 -16.75 -27.37 -1.46
C GLY A 169 -17.93 -26.71 -2.18
N GLY A 170 -18.32 -25.50 -1.74
CA GLY A 170 -19.32 -24.68 -2.43
C GLY A 170 -18.88 -24.30 -3.84
N SER A 171 -19.82 -23.82 -4.65
CA SER A 171 -19.53 -23.53 -6.06
C SER A 171 -18.57 -22.33 -6.18
N PRO A 172 -17.63 -22.35 -7.15
CA PRO A 172 -16.69 -21.25 -7.34
C PRO A 172 -17.37 -19.89 -7.55
N ALA A 173 -18.45 -19.87 -8.34
CA ALA A 173 -19.21 -18.66 -8.63
C ALA A 173 -19.85 -18.06 -7.36
N GLU A 174 -20.36 -18.89 -6.46
CA GLU A 174 -20.92 -18.44 -5.19
C GLU A 174 -19.84 -17.86 -4.27
N VAL A 175 -18.70 -18.55 -4.15
CA VAL A 175 -17.58 -18.10 -3.30
C VAL A 175 -17.04 -16.76 -3.79
N VAL A 176 -16.82 -16.62 -5.10
CA VAL A 176 -16.37 -15.36 -5.72
C VAL A 176 -17.39 -14.25 -5.47
N ALA A 177 -18.68 -14.49 -5.71
CA ALA A 177 -19.72 -13.48 -5.48
C ALA A 177 -19.80 -13.03 -4.01
N LEU A 178 -19.57 -13.92 -3.04
CA LEU A 178 -19.51 -13.55 -1.63
C LEU A 178 -18.29 -12.67 -1.33
N TYR A 179 -17.12 -13.01 -1.89
CA TYR A 179 -15.93 -12.19 -1.72
C TYR A 179 -16.03 -10.83 -2.44
N GLU A 180 -16.61 -10.77 -3.64
CA GLU A 180 -16.87 -9.51 -4.34
C GLU A 180 -17.75 -8.59 -3.51
N ARG A 181 -18.87 -9.11 -2.96
CA ARG A 181 -19.72 -8.35 -2.04
C ARG A 181 -18.98 -7.92 -0.77
N ALA A 182 -18.06 -8.73 -0.25
CA ALA A 182 -17.24 -8.34 0.89
C ALA A 182 -16.30 -7.17 0.55
N VAL A 183 -15.69 -7.18 -0.64
CA VAL A 183 -14.84 -6.10 -1.15
C VAL A 183 -15.67 -4.85 -1.51
N GLU A 184 -16.91 -4.99 -1.96
CA GLU A 184 -17.83 -3.86 -2.15
C GLU A 184 -18.19 -3.20 -0.81
N ALA A 185 -18.40 -4.00 0.24
CA ALA A 185 -18.70 -3.50 1.58
C ALA A 185 -17.50 -2.79 2.22
N ASP A 186 -16.29 -3.32 2.03
CA ASP A 186 -15.02 -2.67 2.39
C ASP A 186 -13.92 -3.03 1.39
N GLY A 187 -13.58 -2.07 0.52
CA GLY A 187 -12.56 -2.23 -0.52
C GLY A 187 -11.14 -2.45 0.01
N ASN A 188 -10.94 -2.35 1.32
CA ASN A 188 -9.67 -2.53 2.00
C ASN A 188 -9.65 -3.72 2.96
N HIS A 189 -10.71 -4.54 2.98
CA HIS A 189 -10.79 -5.68 3.89
C HIS A 189 -9.75 -6.77 3.54
N PRO A 190 -8.74 -7.01 4.40
CA PRO A 190 -7.57 -7.81 4.02
C PRO A 190 -7.93 -9.27 3.72
N GLY A 191 -8.82 -9.88 4.50
CA GLY A 191 -9.26 -11.26 4.29
C GLY A 191 -10.13 -11.44 3.04
N ALA A 192 -10.91 -10.42 2.67
CA ALA A 192 -11.76 -10.47 1.47
C ALA A 192 -10.92 -10.32 0.21
N LEU A 193 -9.97 -9.37 0.21
CA LEU A 193 -9.03 -9.17 -0.88
C LEU A 193 -8.18 -10.43 -1.11
N PHE A 194 -7.65 -11.03 -0.03
CA PHE A 194 -6.90 -12.28 -0.12
C PHE A 194 -7.75 -13.43 -0.67
N GLY A 195 -8.97 -13.62 -0.14
CA GLY A 195 -9.86 -14.68 -0.58
C GLY A 195 -10.26 -14.56 -2.04
N LEU A 196 -10.62 -13.34 -2.49
CA LEU A 196 -10.93 -13.07 -3.89
C LEU A 196 -9.73 -13.28 -4.80
N ALA A 197 -8.53 -12.87 -4.36
CA ALA A 197 -7.30 -13.08 -5.09
C ALA A 197 -7.02 -14.58 -5.26
N LEU A 198 -7.14 -15.36 -4.18
CA LEU A 198 -6.92 -16.81 -4.19
C LEU A 198 -7.88 -17.54 -5.11
N GLU A 199 -9.15 -17.16 -5.14
CA GLU A 199 -10.09 -17.75 -6.08
C GLU A 199 -9.76 -17.37 -7.53
N ASN A 200 -9.42 -16.11 -7.81
CA ASN A 200 -9.01 -15.70 -9.16
C ASN A 200 -7.74 -16.42 -9.64
N ASP A 201 -6.74 -16.55 -8.77
CA ASP A 201 -5.49 -17.28 -9.03
C ASP A 201 -5.76 -18.75 -9.39
N ARG A 202 -6.62 -19.44 -8.62
CA ARG A 202 -7.02 -20.83 -8.89
C ARG A 202 -7.68 -21.05 -10.25
N TYR A 203 -8.32 -20.02 -10.81
CA TYR A 203 -8.98 -20.08 -12.12
C TYR A 203 -8.16 -19.42 -13.24
N GLY A 204 -6.91 -19.03 -12.99
CA GLY A 204 -5.99 -18.48 -14.00
C GLY A 204 -6.24 -17.02 -14.35
N ASN A 205 -6.95 -16.26 -13.51
CA ASN A 205 -7.15 -14.83 -13.68
C ASN A 205 -5.99 -14.05 -13.03
N ASP A 206 -4.76 -14.30 -13.51
CA ASP A 206 -3.51 -13.89 -12.83
C ASP A 206 -3.38 -12.37 -12.67
N ASP A 207 -3.76 -11.58 -13.69
CA ASP A 207 -3.69 -10.12 -13.62
C ASP A 207 -4.58 -9.57 -12.48
N VAL A 208 -5.80 -10.12 -12.35
CA VAL A 208 -6.76 -9.74 -11.32
C VAL A 208 -6.27 -10.19 -9.95
N ALA A 209 -5.80 -11.43 -9.84
CA ALA A 209 -5.25 -11.99 -8.61
C ALA A 209 -4.05 -11.16 -8.11
N MET A 210 -3.13 -10.79 -8.99
CA MET A 210 -1.96 -10.00 -8.66
C MET A 210 -2.35 -8.62 -8.10
N GLU A 211 -3.31 -7.93 -8.71
CA GLU A 211 -3.78 -6.64 -8.23
C GLU A 211 -4.45 -6.74 -6.85
N LEU A 212 -5.28 -7.77 -6.65
CA LEU A 212 -5.92 -8.03 -5.36
C LEU A 212 -4.90 -8.40 -4.28
N TYR A 213 -3.88 -9.20 -4.59
CA TYR A 213 -2.80 -9.51 -3.66
C TYR A 213 -1.98 -8.28 -3.29
N LYS A 214 -1.65 -7.40 -4.25
CA LYS A 214 -0.98 -6.11 -3.97
C LYS A 214 -1.79 -5.26 -3.03
N ARG A 215 -3.10 -5.10 -3.29
CA ARG A 215 -4.02 -4.37 -2.41
C ARG A 215 -4.07 -4.96 -1.00
N ALA A 216 -4.16 -6.29 -0.88
CA ALA A 216 -4.15 -6.97 0.41
C ALA A 216 -2.82 -6.79 1.16
N ALA A 217 -1.69 -6.86 0.44
CA ALA A 217 -0.34 -6.68 0.99
C ALA A 217 -0.04 -5.24 1.45
N ASN A 218 -0.78 -4.25 0.94
CA ASN A 218 -0.68 -2.86 1.37
C ASN A 218 -1.48 -2.56 2.65
N ARG A 219 -2.23 -3.54 3.18
CA ARG A 219 -2.92 -3.41 4.46
C ARG A 219 -1.96 -3.70 5.62
N PHE A 220 -2.20 -3.07 6.76
CA PHE A 220 -1.48 -3.33 8.01
C PHE A 220 -2.39 -3.98 9.06
N PRO A 221 -1.95 -5.04 9.76
CA PRO A 221 -0.80 -5.89 9.41
C PRO A 221 -1.01 -6.57 8.05
N ALA A 222 0.07 -6.80 7.33
CA ALA A 222 -0.01 -7.44 6.02
C ALA A 222 -0.46 -8.90 6.16
N HIS A 223 -1.39 -9.32 5.32
CA HIS A 223 -1.83 -10.71 5.31
C HIS A 223 -0.71 -11.62 4.77
N VAL A 224 -0.22 -12.53 5.61
CA VAL A 224 0.94 -13.39 5.29
C VAL A 224 0.71 -14.20 4.02
N GLY A 225 -0.48 -14.77 3.85
CA GLY A 225 -0.84 -15.52 2.63
C GLY A 225 -0.79 -14.66 1.37
N SER A 226 -1.12 -13.37 1.47
CA SER A 226 -1.09 -12.46 0.32
C SER A 226 0.36 -12.15 -0.07
N LEU A 227 1.24 -11.94 0.90
CA LEU A 227 2.66 -11.73 0.65
C LEU A 227 3.33 -12.99 0.08
N LEU A 228 2.98 -14.19 0.56
CA LEU A 228 3.51 -15.44 0.02
C LEU A 228 3.11 -15.62 -1.45
N ASN A 229 1.82 -15.48 -1.76
CA ASN A 229 1.33 -15.71 -3.11
C ASN A 229 1.79 -14.61 -4.07
N LEU A 230 1.80 -13.34 -3.62
CA LEU A 230 2.38 -12.25 -4.41
C LEU A 230 3.86 -12.46 -4.70
N GLY A 231 4.61 -12.99 -3.73
CA GLY A 231 6.01 -13.36 -3.91
C GLY A 231 6.18 -14.40 -5.02
N LEU A 232 5.37 -15.47 -4.99
CA LEU A 232 5.43 -16.53 -6.01
C LEU A 232 5.09 -15.99 -7.40
N MET A 233 4.05 -15.15 -7.51
CA MET A 233 3.71 -14.51 -8.79
C MET A 233 4.82 -13.59 -9.31
N TYR A 234 5.58 -12.95 -8.42
CA TYR A 234 6.77 -12.20 -8.84
C TYR A 234 7.92 -13.11 -9.27
N GLU A 235 8.11 -14.27 -8.66
CA GLU A 235 9.10 -15.26 -9.12
C GLU A 235 8.75 -15.79 -10.51
N ASP A 236 7.48 -16.13 -10.74
CA ASP A 236 6.97 -16.57 -12.04
C ASP A 236 7.17 -15.49 -13.12
N ALA A 237 7.07 -14.22 -12.73
CA ALA A 237 7.36 -13.06 -13.57
C ALA A 237 8.85 -12.67 -13.64
N LEU A 238 9.76 -13.48 -13.07
CA LEU A 238 11.21 -13.25 -12.98
C LEU A 238 11.61 -11.94 -12.26
N GLN A 239 10.72 -11.41 -11.42
CA GLN A 239 10.94 -10.19 -10.61
C GLN A 239 11.44 -10.56 -9.21
N TYR A 240 12.59 -11.24 -9.15
CA TYR A 240 13.16 -11.78 -7.90
C TYR A 240 13.36 -10.72 -6.81
N ASP A 241 13.74 -9.49 -7.17
CA ASP A 241 13.85 -8.36 -6.23
C ASP A 241 12.56 -8.10 -5.45
N LYS A 242 11.40 -8.18 -6.12
CA LYS A 242 10.09 -7.93 -5.51
C LYS A 242 9.59 -9.14 -4.74
N ALA A 243 9.87 -10.34 -5.23
CA ALA A 243 9.58 -11.57 -4.50
C ALA A 243 10.33 -11.62 -3.17
N ALA A 244 11.64 -11.35 -3.18
CA ALA A 244 12.48 -11.28 -1.99
C ALA A 244 11.96 -10.26 -0.98
N GLN A 245 11.50 -9.09 -1.43
CA GLN A 245 10.86 -8.09 -0.57
C GLN A 245 9.58 -8.61 0.08
N CYS A 246 8.74 -9.36 -0.63
CA CYS A 246 7.52 -9.94 -0.07
C CYS A 246 7.83 -10.94 1.05
N TYR A 247 8.79 -11.84 0.83
CA TYR A 247 9.18 -12.81 1.84
C TYR A 247 9.91 -12.18 3.04
N ARG A 248 10.77 -11.20 2.80
CA ARG A 248 11.47 -10.45 3.86
C ARG A 248 10.48 -9.76 4.81
N ARG A 249 9.42 -9.14 4.27
CA ARG A 249 8.34 -8.56 5.10
C ARG A 249 7.65 -9.56 6.01
N ILE A 250 7.53 -10.83 5.59
CA ILE A 250 7.01 -11.90 6.45
C ILE A 250 8.03 -12.23 7.54
N LEU A 251 9.30 -12.41 7.17
CA LEU A 251 10.36 -12.81 8.09
C LEU A 251 10.71 -11.73 9.13
N ASP A 252 10.50 -10.45 8.81
CA ASP A 252 10.63 -9.34 9.77
C ASP A 252 9.66 -9.48 10.95
N VAL A 253 8.51 -10.14 10.74
CA VAL A 253 7.46 -10.36 11.77
C VAL A 253 7.51 -11.79 12.31
N TYR A 254 7.76 -12.77 11.44
CA TYR A 254 7.81 -14.19 11.73
C TYR A 254 9.14 -14.79 11.25
N PRO A 255 10.24 -14.59 12.01
CA PRO A 255 11.57 -15.07 11.59
C PRO A 255 11.62 -16.58 11.33
N ASP A 256 10.80 -17.35 12.03
CA ASP A 256 10.73 -18.81 11.93
C ASP A 256 9.65 -19.29 10.94
N HIS A 257 9.10 -18.42 10.07
CA HIS A 257 8.06 -18.83 9.13
C HIS A 257 8.65 -19.75 8.03
N PRO A 258 8.31 -21.06 8.01
CA PRO A 258 9.07 -22.05 7.24
C PRO A 258 9.00 -21.80 5.73
N ARG A 259 7.80 -21.53 5.18
CA ARG A 259 7.65 -21.29 3.73
C ARG A 259 8.33 -20.00 3.27
N ALA A 260 8.18 -18.91 4.03
CA ALA A 260 8.80 -17.64 3.70
C ALA A 260 10.33 -17.72 3.76
N ALA A 261 10.90 -18.42 4.75
CA ALA A 261 12.35 -18.63 4.84
C ALA A 261 12.89 -19.45 3.66
N LEU A 262 12.16 -20.51 3.29
CA LEU A 262 12.50 -21.34 2.13
C LEU A 262 12.45 -20.52 0.84
N PHE A 263 11.30 -19.90 0.54
CA PHE A 263 11.12 -19.11 -0.67
C PHE A 263 12.10 -17.94 -0.74
N PHE A 264 12.32 -17.21 0.36
CA PHE A 264 13.31 -16.13 0.39
C PHE A 264 14.71 -16.60 -0.01
N LYS A 265 15.16 -17.74 0.52
CA LYS A 265 16.48 -18.30 0.19
C LYS A 265 16.56 -18.73 -1.28
N ASP A 266 15.51 -19.36 -1.80
CA ASP A 266 15.45 -19.82 -3.19
C ASP A 266 15.42 -18.63 -4.16
N THR A 267 14.68 -17.57 -3.82
CA THR A 267 14.64 -16.32 -4.59
C THR A 267 15.99 -15.63 -4.60
N GLU A 268 16.68 -15.50 -3.46
CA GLU A 268 17.99 -14.82 -3.38
C GLU A 268 19.06 -15.61 -4.16
N ALA A 269 19.04 -16.95 -4.10
CA ALA A 269 19.93 -17.78 -4.91
C ALA A 269 19.65 -17.65 -6.42
N SER A 270 18.37 -17.51 -6.81
CA SER A 270 17.97 -17.28 -8.19
C SER A 270 18.33 -15.87 -8.65
N HIS A 271 18.24 -14.89 -7.75
CA HIS A 271 18.65 -13.51 -8.00
C HIS A 271 20.14 -13.45 -8.35
N GLU A 272 21.01 -14.10 -7.57
CA GLU A 272 22.46 -14.19 -7.80
C GLU A 272 22.85 -14.81 -9.16
N GLN A 273 21.99 -15.65 -9.76
CA GLN A 273 22.23 -16.21 -11.10
C GLN A 273 21.85 -15.27 -12.25
N PHE A 274 21.03 -14.25 -12.00
CA PHE A 274 20.52 -13.31 -13.00
C PHE A 274 20.98 -11.86 -12.80
N VAL A 275 21.79 -11.57 -11.78
CA VAL A 275 22.42 -10.26 -11.66
C VAL A 275 23.39 -10.08 -12.83
N ASP A 276 22.99 -9.28 -13.81
CA ASP A 276 23.92 -8.65 -14.73
C ASP A 276 24.92 -7.86 -13.88
N GLU A 277 26.13 -8.40 -13.69
CA GLU A 277 27.19 -7.76 -12.91
C GLU A 277 27.40 -6.30 -13.36
N ASP A 278 27.13 -5.98 -14.62
CA ASP A 278 27.26 -4.61 -15.12
C ASP A 278 26.14 -3.69 -14.60
N ALA A 279 24.93 -4.20 -14.35
CA ALA A 279 23.83 -3.45 -13.75
C ALA A 279 24.03 -3.20 -12.25
N GLU A 280 24.58 -4.18 -11.53
CA GLU A 280 24.95 -4.02 -10.12
C GLU A 280 26.14 -3.07 -9.97
N LYS A 281 27.21 -3.24 -10.75
CA LYS A 281 28.34 -2.29 -10.79
C LYS A 281 27.88 -0.87 -11.12
N LYS A 282 26.89 -0.70 -12.00
CA LYS A 282 26.29 0.62 -12.29
C LYS A 282 25.51 1.18 -11.10
N ARG A 283 24.70 0.37 -10.39
CA ARG A 283 23.98 0.79 -9.18
C ARG A 283 24.93 1.17 -8.05
N ASP A 284 25.95 0.35 -7.80
CA ASP A 284 26.95 0.61 -6.76
C ASP A 284 27.76 1.86 -7.09
N ARG A 285 28.20 2.01 -8.34
CA ARG A 285 28.88 3.22 -8.79
C ARG A 285 28.00 4.46 -8.65
N MET A 286 26.71 4.36 -8.96
CA MET A 286 25.76 5.45 -8.77
C MET A 286 25.57 5.79 -7.28
N SER A 287 25.39 4.78 -6.42
CA SER A 287 25.28 4.97 -4.97
C SER A 287 26.52 5.65 -4.37
N GLN A 288 27.71 5.20 -4.79
CA GLN A 288 28.97 5.83 -4.39
C GLN A 288 29.02 7.30 -4.81
N VAL A 289 28.65 7.60 -6.06
CA VAL A 289 28.61 8.99 -6.56
C VAL A 289 27.61 9.84 -5.77
N LEU A 290 26.41 9.33 -5.44
CA LEU A 290 25.42 10.08 -4.66
C LEU A 290 25.87 10.31 -3.20
N SER A 291 26.74 9.47 -2.66
CA SER A 291 27.27 9.62 -1.30
C SER A 291 28.40 10.66 -1.17
N ILE A 292 28.94 11.16 -2.29
CA ILE A 292 30.03 12.14 -2.29
C ILE A 292 29.57 13.43 -1.57
N PRO A 293 30.32 13.92 -0.56
CA PRO A 293 30.05 15.18 0.10
C PRO A 293 30.11 16.36 -0.86
N VAL A 294 29.16 17.30 -0.75
CA VAL A 294 29.18 18.54 -1.56
C VAL A 294 30.37 19.44 -1.23
N ALA A 295 30.98 19.24 -0.05
CA ALA A 295 32.18 19.95 0.39
C ALA A 295 33.44 19.60 -0.42
N ASP A 296 33.44 18.45 -1.10
CA ASP A 296 34.57 17.98 -1.91
C ASP A 296 34.68 18.71 -3.26
N PHE A 297 33.71 19.57 -3.57
CA PHE A 297 33.65 20.33 -4.82
C PHE A 297 34.04 21.80 -4.60
N GLU A 298 34.74 22.38 -5.60
CA GLU A 298 35.16 23.78 -5.62
C GLU A 298 33.97 24.72 -5.90
N LEU A 299 33.11 24.86 -4.89
CA LEU A 299 31.97 25.76 -4.93
C LEU A 299 32.34 27.13 -4.33
N SER A 300 31.70 28.19 -4.82
CA SER A 300 31.86 29.52 -4.23
C SER A 300 31.47 29.51 -2.74
N VAL A 301 32.07 30.41 -1.97
CA VAL A 301 31.81 30.53 -0.52
C VAL A 301 30.31 30.76 -0.24
N ARG A 302 29.62 31.46 -1.15
CA ARG A 302 28.17 31.68 -1.08
C ARG A 302 27.39 30.37 -1.27
N SER A 303 27.69 29.60 -2.31
CA SER A 303 27.03 28.33 -2.61
C SER A 303 27.20 27.32 -1.46
N ARG A 304 28.42 27.18 -0.91
CA ARG A 304 28.69 26.29 0.23
C ARG A 304 27.92 26.66 1.49
N ASN A 305 27.96 27.94 1.87
CA ASN A 305 27.25 28.42 3.07
C ASN A 305 25.73 28.27 2.95
N CYS A 306 25.18 28.37 1.74
CA CYS A 306 23.75 28.15 1.52
C CYS A 306 23.37 26.67 1.61
N LEU A 307 24.13 25.78 0.96
CA LEU A 307 23.88 24.34 1.01
C LEU A 307 23.95 23.80 2.45
N GLN A 308 24.95 24.22 3.22
CA GLN A 308 25.10 23.84 4.62
C GLN A 308 23.91 24.32 5.48
N LYS A 309 23.42 25.55 5.27
CA LYS A 309 22.23 26.07 5.97
C LYS A 309 20.95 25.33 5.61
N MET A 310 20.87 24.78 4.40
CA MET A 310 19.74 23.98 3.92
C MET A 310 19.82 22.52 4.37
N GLY A 311 20.89 22.12 5.08
CA GLY A 311 21.10 20.74 5.50
C GLY A 311 21.48 19.80 4.36
N ILE A 312 21.92 20.34 3.22
CA ILE A 312 22.29 19.57 2.03
C ILE A 312 23.77 19.22 2.13
N MET A 313 24.09 17.95 2.36
CA MET A 313 25.45 17.50 2.68
C MET A 313 26.08 16.62 1.59
N THR A 314 25.26 15.93 0.80
CA THR A 314 25.70 14.98 -0.23
C THR A 314 25.15 15.32 -1.61
N LEU A 315 25.76 14.77 -2.68
CA LEU A 315 25.19 14.86 -4.02
C LEU A 315 23.79 14.26 -4.10
N GLY A 316 23.52 13.20 -3.34
CA GLY A 316 22.19 12.60 -3.20
C GLY A 316 21.16 13.55 -2.61
N ASP A 317 21.53 14.36 -1.61
CA ASP A 317 20.65 15.40 -1.07
C ASP A 317 20.35 16.47 -2.12
N LEU A 318 21.37 16.89 -2.88
CA LEU A 318 21.20 17.85 -3.97
C LEU A 318 20.25 17.35 -5.06
N CYS A 319 20.38 16.08 -5.44
CA CYS A 319 19.55 15.43 -6.45
C CYS A 319 18.06 15.32 -6.03
N ARG A 320 17.77 15.46 -4.74
CA ARG A 320 16.40 15.52 -4.19
C ARG A 320 15.82 16.93 -4.15
N CYS A 321 16.62 17.97 -4.43
CA CYS A 321 16.14 19.35 -4.46
C CYS A 321 15.80 19.79 -5.89
N THR A 322 14.75 20.59 -6.05
CA THR A 322 14.47 21.28 -7.31
C THR A 322 15.21 22.62 -7.38
N GLU A 323 15.30 23.19 -8.59
CA GLU A 323 15.84 24.54 -8.79
C GLU A 323 15.04 25.59 -8.01
N ALA A 324 13.72 25.40 -7.91
CA ALA A 324 12.84 26.29 -7.17
C ALA A 324 13.13 26.24 -5.66
N ASP A 325 13.41 25.07 -5.10
CA ASP A 325 13.75 24.91 -3.67
C ASP A 325 15.05 25.62 -3.32
N LEU A 326 16.04 25.57 -4.23
CA LEU A 326 17.31 26.26 -4.07
C LEU A 326 17.14 27.79 -4.17
N LEU A 327 16.40 28.29 -5.17
CA LEU A 327 16.15 29.71 -5.37
C LEU A 327 15.23 30.35 -4.31
N ALA A 328 14.41 29.56 -3.61
CA ALA A 328 13.56 30.04 -2.53
C ALA A 328 14.36 30.47 -1.28
N SER A 329 15.62 30.07 -1.17
CA SER A 329 16.49 30.43 -0.05
C SER A 329 16.93 31.89 -0.15
N LYS A 330 16.73 32.66 0.95
CA LYS A 330 16.93 34.12 1.05
C LYS A 330 18.32 34.65 0.63
N ASN A 331 19.32 33.80 0.43
CA ASN A 331 20.69 34.18 0.06
C ASN A 331 21.25 33.36 -1.11
N PHE A 332 20.40 32.62 -1.83
CA PHE A 332 20.78 31.79 -2.96
C PHE A 332 20.41 32.51 -4.27
N GLY A 333 21.37 32.65 -5.19
CA GLY A 333 21.19 33.41 -6.43
C GLY A 333 21.42 32.57 -7.69
N GLU A 334 21.08 33.13 -8.85
CA GLU A 334 21.19 32.46 -10.16
C GLU A 334 22.61 31.97 -10.48
N THR A 335 23.64 32.72 -10.09
CA THR A 335 25.04 32.31 -10.28
C THR A 335 25.40 31.07 -9.45
N SER A 336 24.90 30.99 -8.20
CA SER A 336 25.08 29.81 -7.34
C SER A 336 24.29 28.60 -7.86
N LEU A 337 23.13 28.83 -8.48
CA LEU A 337 22.36 27.77 -9.13
C LEU A 337 23.13 27.18 -10.32
N GLN A 338 23.72 28.04 -11.15
CA GLN A 338 24.48 27.61 -12.32
C GLN A 338 25.75 26.82 -11.92
N GLU A 339 26.48 27.28 -10.90
CA GLU A 339 27.61 26.54 -10.31
C GLU A 339 27.20 25.14 -9.85
N ILE A 340 26.04 25.01 -9.20
CA ILE A 340 25.51 23.72 -8.76
C ILE A 340 25.16 22.81 -9.94
N LYS A 341 24.52 23.35 -10.97
CA LYS A 341 24.15 22.57 -12.17
C LYS A 341 25.39 22.04 -12.89
N GLU A 342 26.41 22.87 -13.05
CA GLU A 342 27.68 22.49 -13.67
C GLU A 342 28.41 21.41 -12.87
N MET A 343 28.42 21.54 -11.54
CA MET A 343 28.99 20.54 -10.65
C MET A 343 28.26 19.18 -10.78
N LEU A 344 26.93 19.17 -10.73
CA LEU A 344 26.15 17.93 -10.90
C LEU A 344 26.35 17.33 -12.29
N ALA A 345 26.36 18.16 -13.33
CA ALA A 345 26.60 17.72 -14.72
C ALA A 345 27.98 17.07 -14.88
N SER A 346 29.01 17.54 -14.17
CA SER A 346 30.35 16.92 -14.18
C SER A 346 30.37 15.48 -13.66
N LYS A 347 29.35 15.08 -12.89
CA LYS A 347 29.15 13.73 -12.38
C LYS A 347 27.99 12.99 -13.08
N GLY A 348 27.45 13.56 -14.15
CA GLY A 348 26.32 12.99 -14.89
C GLY A 348 25.00 13.03 -14.11
N LEU A 349 24.87 13.93 -13.13
CA LEU A 349 23.69 14.10 -12.29
C LEU A 349 22.94 15.39 -12.67
N ARG A 350 21.66 15.49 -12.28
CA ARG A 350 20.85 16.71 -12.39
C ARG A 350 19.98 16.93 -11.15
N LEU A 351 19.60 18.18 -10.90
CA LEU A 351 18.67 18.54 -9.82
C LEU A 351 17.32 17.84 -10.03
N GLY A 352 16.72 17.39 -8.93
CA GLY A 352 15.42 16.71 -8.91
C GLY A 352 15.37 15.31 -9.53
N GLN A 353 16.50 14.71 -9.94
CA GLN A 353 16.49 13.38 -10.59
C GLN A 353 16.15 12.22 -9.64
N THR A 354 16.32 12.41 -8.33
CA THR A 354 16.00 11.40 -7.30
C THR A 354 14.79 11.80 -6.46
N LEU A 355 14.01 12.78 -6.91
CA LEU A 355 12.70 13.06 -6.31
C LEU A 355 11.79 11.86 -6.57
N PRO A 356 11.04 11.37 -5.55
CA PRO A 356 9.94 10.45 -5.80
C PRO A 356 8.98 11.15 -6.76
N ASP A 357 8.72 10.46 -7.84
CA ASP A 357 8.06 10.97 -9.02
C ASP A 357 6.72 11.62 -8.64
N ARG A 358 6.61 12.95 -8.75
CA ARG A 358 5.30 13.60 -8.87
C ARG A 358 4.81 13.26 -10.27
N ALA A 359 4.32 12.03 -10.42
CA ALA A 359 3.81 11.41 -11.64
C ALA A 359 4.56 11.87 -12.89
N ALA A 360 5.61 11.12 -13.28
CA ALA A 360 6.22 11.30 -14.58
C ALA A 360 5.09 11.34 -15.61
N VAL A 361 5.02 12.48 -16.27
CA VAL A 361 4.42 12.54 -17.58
C VAL A 361 5.26 11.59 -18.41
N GLU A 362 4.76 10.37 -18.62
CA GLU A 362 5.31 9.44 -19.60
C GLU A 362 5.46 10.21 -20.90
N THR A 363 6.70 10.52 -21.24
CA THR A 363 7.04 11.15 -22.50
C THR A 363 6.92 10.05 -23.53
N PHE A 364 5.80 10.05 -24.22
CA PHE A 364 5.58 9.22 -25.39
C PHE A 364 6.65 9.53 -26.43
N GLU A 365 7.63 8.63 -26.57
CA GLU A 365 8.64 8.70 -27.62
C GLU A 365 8.05 8.18 -28.94
N PRO A 366 7.80 9.04 -29.95
CA PRO A 366 7.16 8.62 -31.20
C PRO A 366 8.02 7.66 -32.03
N ALA A 367 9.30 7.50 -31.67
CA ALA A 367 10.28 6.73 -32.42
C ALA A 367 10.10 5.20 -32.31
N ALA A 368 9.31 4.71 -31.35
CA ALA A 368 9.07 3.28 -31.13
C ALA A 368 7.86 2.72 -31.90
N LEU A 369 7.13 3.54 -32.67
CA LEU A 369 5.86 3.18 -33.31
C LEU A 369 6.02 2.94 -34.81
N SER A 370 5.17 2.08 -35.36
CA SER A 370 5.11 1.84 -36.80
C SER A 370 4.72 3.11 -37.57
N ALA A 371 5.11 3.19 -38.85
CA ALA A 371 4.79 4.34 -39.70
C ALA A 371 3.27 4.63 -39.78
N ASP A 372 2.46 3.56 -39.71
CA ASP A 372 0.99 3.66 -39.74
C ASP A 372 0.42 4.23 -38.44
N GLU A 373 1.00 3.91 -37.29
CA GLU A 373 0.60 4.45 -35.98
C GLU A 373 1.02 5.92 -35.84
N GLN A 374 2.21 6.29 -36.32
CA GLN A 374 2.63 7.69 -36.38
C GLN A 374 1.70 8.52 -37.26
N ALA A 375 1.31 7.98 -38.43
CA ALA A 375 0.36 8.62 -39.32
C ALA A 375 -1.02 8.77 -38.65
N LEU A 376 -1.50 7.77 -37.92
CA LEU A 376 -2.78 7.83 -37.19
C LEU A 376 -2.76 8.90 -36.10
N LEU A 377 -1.70 8.99 -35.31
CA LEU A 377 -1.60 9.92 -34.18
C LEU A 377 -1.33 11.37 -34.59
N SER A 378 -0.77 11.58 -35.79
CA SER A 378 -0.59 12.90 -36.39
C SER A 378 -1.88 13.49 -36.98
N LYS A 379 -2.95 12.70 -37.10
CA LYS A 379 -4.25 13.18 -37.62
C LYS A 379 -4.83 14.27 -36.71
N PRO A 380 -5.48 15.29 -37.29
CA PRO A 380 -6.07 16.36 -36.51
C PRO A 380 -7.34 15.89 -35.80
N VAL A 381 -7.56 16.40 -34.58
CA VAL A 381 -8.75 16.14 -33.77
C VAL A 381 -10.05 16.55 -34.50
N SER A 382 -9.96 17.45 -35.48
CA SER A 382 -11.10 17.82 -36.34
C SER A 382 -11.73 16.64 -37.07
N ASP A 383 -10.95 15.60 -37.36
CA ASP A 383 -11.38 14.44 -38.14
C ASP A 383 -12.28 13.48 -37.34
N LEU A 384 -12.30 13.62 -36.01
CA LEU A 384 -13.20 12.85 -35.14
C LEU A 384 -14.68 13.25 -35.30
N ASN A 385 -14.99 14.28 -36.09
CA ASN A 385 -16.35 14.76 -36.34
C ASN A 385 -17.16 15.01 -35.05
N LEU A 386 -16.49 15.54 -34.03
CA LEU A 386 -17.07 15.85 -32.73
C LEU A 386 -18.04 17.05 -32.82
N SER A 387 -18.97 17.10 -31.87
CA SER A 387 -19.87 18.22 -31.62
C SER A 387 -19.13 19.54 -31.46
N VAL A 388 -19.82 20.65 -31.79
CA VAL A 388 -19.25 22.01 -31.69
C VAL A 388 -18.76 22.31 -30.27
N ARG A 389 -19.42 21.75 -29.24
CA ARG A 389 -19.04 21.89 -27.83
C ARG A 389 -17.72 21.16 -27.55
N ALA A 390 -17.63 19.87 -27.86
CA ALA A 390 -16.41 19.08 -27.64
C ALA A 390 -15.22 19.67 -28.43
N ARG A 391 -15.44 20.02 -29.70
CA ARG A 391 -14.39 20.61 -30.57
C ARG A 391 -13.86 21.95 -30.04
N ARG A 392 -14.73 22.87 -29.60
CA ARG A 392 -14.31 24.17 -29.04
C ARG A 392 -13.52 24.00 -27.73
N CYS A 393 -13.89 23.01 -26.92
CA CYS A 393 -13.16 22.71 -25.69
C CYS A 393 -11.77 22.13 -25.96
N LEU A 394 -11.65 21.18 -26.88
CA LEU A 394 -10.36 20.60 -27.27
C LEU A 394 -9.43 21.64 -27.89
N ALA A 395 -9.96 22.52 -28.75
CA ALA A 395 -9.22 23.65 -29.30
C ALA A 395 -8.73 24.63 -28.21
N ARG A 396 -9.53 24.89 -27.17
CA ARG A 396 -9.12 25.75 -26.04
C ARG A 396 -8.04 25.11 -25.18
N LEU A 397 -8.01 23.77 -25.11
CA LEU A 397 -6.96 23.01 -24.45
C LEU A 397 -5.68 22.91 -25.30
N GLY A 398 -5.68 23.49 -26.51
CA GLY A 398 -4.55 23.41 -27.44
C GLY A 398 -4.33 22.02 -28.02
N LEU A 399 -5.34 21.14 -27.97
CA LEU A 399 -5.27 19.77 -28.46
C LEU A 399 -5.66 19.74 -29.94
N ASN A 400 -4.66 19.68 -30.81
CA ASN A 400 -4.80 19.73 -32.26
C ASN A 400 -4.71 18.35 -32.90
N THR A 401 -3.99 17.40 -32.29
CA THR A 401 -3.76 16.05 -32.85
C THR A 401 -4.34 14.93 -31.98
N LEU A 402 -4.61 13.76 -32.59
CA LEU A 402 -5.05 12.57 -31.85
C LEU A 402 -4.01 12.14 -30.81
N GLY A 403 -2.72 12.26 -31.13
CA GLY A 403 -1.62 11.97 -30.21
C GLY A 403 -1.63 12.84 -28.95
N GLU A 404 -2.01 14.11 -29.06
CA GLU A 404 -2.17 15.01 -27.91
C GLU A 404 -3.42 14.65 -27.07
N LEU A 405 -4.49 14.23 -27.73
CA LEU A 405 -5.75 13.90 -27.08
C LEU A 405 -5.67 12.62 -26.24
N ILE A 406 -5.05 11.55 -26.75
CA ILE A 406 -4.95 10.27 -26.04
C ILE A 406 -4.05 10.34 -24.80
N ARG A 407 -3.21 11.39 -24.69
CA ARG A 407 -2.36 11.62 -23.51
C ARG A 407 -3.12 12.20 -22.33
N LYS A 408 -4.38 12.64 -22.55
CA LYS A 408 -5.22 13.20 -21.51
C LYS A 408 -6.03 12.13 -20.79
N THR A 409 -6.17 12.28 -19.48
CA THR A 409 -7.08 11.46 -18.69
C THR A 409 -8.52 11.98 -18.79
N GLN A 410 -9.49 11.15 -18.41
CA GLN A 410 -10.89 11.57 -18.33
C GLN A 410 -11.06 12.77 -17.39
N ASP A 411 -10.38 12.75 -16.24
CA ASP A 411 -10.47 13.80 -15.23
C ASP A 411 -9.90 15.13 -15.75
N GLU A 412 -8.77 15.10 -16.45
CA GLU A 412 -8.17 16.31 -17.06
C GLU A 412 -9.09 16.96 -18.10
N LEU A 413 -9.86 16.15 -18.84
CA LEU A 413 -10.84 16.67 -19.81
C LEU A 413 -12.08 17.24 -19.09
N LEU A 414 -12.55 16.61 -18.02
CA LEU A 414 -13.71 17.04 -17.23
C LEU A 414 -13.45 18.31 -16.41
N GLU A 415 -12.20 18.61 -16.05
CA GLU A 415 -11.82 19.87 -15.40
C GLU A 415 -11.99 21.09 -16.33
N CYS A 416 -12.10 20.89 -17.64
CA CYS A 416 -12.25 21.97 -18.60
C CYS A 416 -13.65 22.59 -18.51
N LYS A 417 -13.74 23.90 -18.20
CA LYS A 417 -15.03 24.63 -18.15
C LYS A 417 -15.84 24.40 -19.43
N ASN A 418 -17.08 23.94 -19.28
CA ASN A 418 -18.05 23.57 -20.33
C ASN A 418 -17.75 22.27 -21.09
N PHE A 419 -16.81 21.45 -20.61
CA PHE A 419 -16.64 20.07 -21.02
C PHE A 419 -17.36 19.16 -20.01
N GLY A 420 -18.42 18.50 -20.46
CA GLY A 420 -19.24 17.64 -19.61
C GLY A 420 -19.14 16.17 -20.00
N VAL A 421 -19.76 15.31 -19.20
CA VAL A 421 -19.78 13.84 -19.39
C VAL A 421 -20.25 13.43 -20.79
N THR A 422 -21.19 14.16 -21.39
CA THR A 422 -21.65 13.93 -22.76
C THR A 422 -20.57 14.19 -23.81
N SER A 423 -19.77 15.24 -23.66
CA SER A 423 -18.62 15.51 -24.53
C SER A 423 -17.50 14.48 -24.33
N LEU A 424 -17.31 14.01 -23.09
CA LEU A 424 -16.33 12.98 -22.78
C LEU A 424 -16.70 11.64 -23.44
N ASN A 425 -17.95 11.20 -23.30
CA ASN A 425 -18.42 9.97 -23.92
C ASN A 425 -18.34 10.03 -25.46
N GLU A 426 -18.67 11.18 -26.05
CA GLU A 426 -18.52 11.42 -27.49
C GLU A 426 -17.05 11.28 -27.95
N VAL A 427 -16.09 11.83 -27.19
CA VAL A 427 -14.66 11.66 -27.47
C VAL A 427 -14.23 10.20 -27.33
N ARG A 428 -14.64 9.51 -26.26
CA ARG A 428 -14.32 8.09 -26.02
C ARG A 428 -14.83 7.18 -27.14
N ASP A 429 -16.08 7.36 -27.56
CA ASP A 429 -16.68 6.55 -28.62
C ASP A 429 -15.96 6.74 -29.96
N LYS A 430 -15.54 7.97 -30.27
CA LYS A 430 -14.79 8.28 -31.50
C LYS A 430 -13.35 7.76 -31.46
N LEU A 431 -12.68 7.82 -30.31
CA LEU A 431 -11.35 7.22 -30.15
C LEU A 431 -11.44 5.69 -30.26
N LYS A 432 -12.46 5.08 -29.66
CA LYS A 432 -12.67 3.62 -29.72
C LYS A 432 -12.90 3.10 -31.15
N GLN A 433 -13.58 3.87 -32.00
CA GLN A 433 -13.75 3.56 -33.44
C GLN A 433 -12.42 3.53 -34.21
N LEU A 434 -11.40 4.23 -33.69
CA LEU A 434 -10.05 4.26 -34.25
C LEU A 434 -9.08 3.31 -33.53
N GLY A 435 -9.57 2.48 -32.60
CA GLY A 435 -8.74 1.59 -31.78
C GLY A 435 -7.91 2.32 -30.71
N LEU A 436 -8.23 3.57 -30.41
CA LEU A 436 -7.52 4.41 -29.44
C LEU A 436 -8.33 4.57 -28.15
N LYS A 437 -7.63 4.89 -27.05
CA LYS A 437 -8.23 5.19 -25.75
C LYS A 437 -7.56 6.39 -25.10
N LEU A 438 -8.25 7.02 -24.15
CA LEU A 438 -7.68 8.05 -23.29
C LEU A 438 -6.73 7.43 -22.27
N ARG A 439 -5.81 8.23 -21.73
CA ARG A 439 -4.86 7.76 -20.72
C ARG A 439 -5.61 7.33 -19.46
N GLY A 440 -5.37 6.10 -18.99
CA GLY A 440 -6.05 5.52 -17.83
C GLY A 440 -7.34 4.74 -18.12
N GLU A 441 -7.63 4.45 -19.40
CA GLU A 441 -8.72 3.56 -19.89
C GLU A 441 -8.19 2.39 -20.73
#